data_AF-A0A087SYP1-F1
#
_entry.id   AF-A0A087SYP1-F1
#
_cell.length_a   1.000
_cell.length_b   1.000
_cell.length_c   1.000
_cell.angle_alpha   90.00
_cell.angle_beta   90.00
_cell.angle_gamma   90.00
#
_symmetry.space_group_name_H-M   'P 1'
#
loop_
_entity.id
_entity.type
_entity.pdbx_description
1 polymer ?
#
loop_
_entity_poly.entity_id
_entity_poly.type
_entity_poly.pdbx_seq_one_letter_code
_entity_poly.pdbx_strand_id
1 'polypeptide(L)'
;MNDAVNVRRELDLRIGAAFTRFQTLRLKKVFPDILGNQLISYGSCQFPTLGFVVERYKQVQAFIPEPFWKLKVTHKKDAVVTEFSWKRGRLFDHTACLVLYQMCLEEPT
;
A
#
# COMPACT_ATOMS: atom_id res chain seq x y z
N MET A 1 9.48 -3.27 36.64
CA MET A 1 9.31 -4.10 35.42
C MET A 1 8.10 -5.03 35.51
N ASN A 2 7.83 -5.64 36.67
CA ASN A 2 6.65 -6.48 36.89
C ASN A 2 5.31 -5.72 36.70
N ASP A 3 5.22 -4.48 37.20
CA ASP A 3 3.97 -3.72 37.18
C ASP A 3 3.51 -3.35 35.77
N ALA A 4 4.43 -2.93 34.89
CA ALA A 4 4.10 -2.62 33.50
C ALA A 4 3.55 -3.84 32.74
N VAL A 5 4.08 -5.03 33.02
CA VAL A 5 3.57 -6.29 32.44
C VAL A 5 2.18 -6.61 32.97
N ASN A 6 1.95 -6.44 34.28
CA ASN A 6 0.65 -6.69 34.90
C ASN A 6 -0.42 -5.71 34.38
N VAL A 7 -0.08 -4.42 34.30
CA VAL A 7 -0.96 -3.39 33.73
C VAL A 7 -1.32 -3.73 32.29
N ARG A 8 -0.34 -4.07 31.44
CA ARG A 8 -0.63 -4.45 30.05
C ARG A 8 -1.50 -5.69 29.95
N ARG A 9 -1.23 -6.73 30.74
CA ARG A 9 -2.04 -7.97 30.76
C ARG A 9 -3.49 -7.68 31.13
N GLU A 10 -3.70 -6.82 32.13
CA GLU A 10 -5.03 -6.44 32.59
C GLU A 10 -5.77 -5.60 31.54
N LEU A 11 -5.09 -4.64 30.90
CA LEU A 11 -5.66 -3.87 29.80
C LEU A 11 -6.05 -4.77 28.62
N ASP A 12 -5.14 -5.65 28.18
CA ASP A 12 -5.38 -6.57 27.06
C ASP A 12 -6.58 -7.48 27.36
N LEU A 13 -6.68 -8.03 28.58
CA LEU A 13 -7.79 -8.90 28.98
C LEU A 13 -9.11 -8.13 29.04
N ARG A 14 -9.16 -6.99 29.74
CA ARG A 14 -10.40 -6.24 29.95
C ARG A 14 -10.95 -5.71 28.63
N ILE A 15 -10.10 -5.04 27.84
CA ILE A 15 -10.49 -4.48 26.54
C ILE A 15 -10.82 -5.61 25.57
N GLY A 16 -9.95 -6.61 25.45
CA GLY A 16 -10.14 -7.73 24.53
C GLY A 16 -11.42 -8.51 24.81
N ALA A 17 -11.69 -8.85 26.07
CA ALA A 17 -12.91 -9.58 26.45
C ALA A 17 -14.18 -8.76 26.22
N ALA A 18 -14.17 -7.47 26.57
CA ALA A 18 -15.34 -6.60 26.41
C ALA A 18 -15.74 -6.47 24.93
N PHE A 19 -14.81 -6.07 24.07
CA PHE A 19 -15.10 -5.85 22.64
C PHE A 19 -15.35 -7.15 21.89
N THR A 20 -14.57 -8.21 22.15
CA THR A 20 -14.76 -9.53 21.52
C THR A 20 -16.16 -10.07 21.81
N ARG A 21 -16.61 -10.05 23.07
CA ARG A 21 -17.94 -10.55 23.45
C ARG A 21 -19.05 -9.70 22.82
N PHE A 22 -18.93 -8.37 22.92
CA PHE A 22 -19.91 -7.44 22.36
C PHE A 22 -20.11 -7.68 20.86
N GLN A 23 -19.04 -7.63 20.07
CA GLN A 23 -19.14 -7.73 18.62
C GLN A 23 -19.50 -9.15 18.16
N THR A 24 -18.97 -10.20 18.81
CA THR A 24 -19.31 -11.59 18.45
C THR A 24 -20.79 -11.86 18.68
N LEU A 25 -21.32 -11.56 19.87
CA LEU A 25 -22.73 -11.82 20.17
C LEU A 25 -23.68 -10.99 19.31
N ARG A 26 -23.30 -9.75 18.98
CA ARG A 26 -24.08 -8.89 18.09
C ARG A 26 -24.06 -9.39 16.65
N LEU A 27 -22.87 -9.60 16.07
CA LEU A 27 -22.73 -9.93 14.65
C LEU A 27 -23.21 -11.34 14.33
N LYS A 28 -23.09 -12.30 15.26
CA LYS A 28 -23.73 -13.62 15.14
C LYS A 28 -25.25 -13.53 14.99
N LYS A 29 -25.89 -12.61 15.72
CA LYS A 29 -27.34 -12.40 15.62
C LYS A 29 -27.73 -11.70 14.32
N VAL A 30 -26.90 -10.77 13.84
CA VAL A 30 -27.17 -10.01 12.61
C VAL A 30 -26.90 -10.85 11.35
N PHE A 31 -25.87 -11.69 11.37
CA PHE A 31 -25.44 -12.51 10.23
C PHE A 31 -25.31 -13.99 10.63
N PRO A 32 -26.42 -14.65 11.02
CA PRO A 32 -26.38 -16.00 11.57
C PRO A 32 -25.81 -17.04 10.60
N ASP A 33 -26.15 -16.95 9.31
CA ASP A 33 -25.73 -17.93 8.31
C ASP A 33 -24.22 -17.85 7.98
N ILE A 34 -23.63 -16.67 8.14
CA ILE A 34 -22.22 -16.41 7.80
C ILE A 34 -21.33 -16.54 9.04
N LEU A 35 -21.78 -16.01 10.18
CA LEU A 35 -20.96 -15.81 11.38
C LEU A 35 -21.42 -16.65 12.58
N GLY A 36 -22.52 -17.41 12.49
CA GLY A 36 -23.17 -18.06 13.63
C GLY A 36 -22.22 -18.88 14.53
N ASN A 37 -21.22 -19.54 13.93
CA ASN A 37 -20.23 -20.34 14.66
C ASN A 37 -18.85 -19.65 14.82
N GLN A 38 -18.67 -18.42 14.30
CA GLN A 38 -17.38 -17.74 14.30
C GLN A 38 -17.18 -16.83 15.53
N LEU A 39 -15.98 -16.89 16.13
CA LEU A 39 -15.54 -15.91 17.12
C LEU A 39 -14.93 -14.70 16.41
N ILE A 40 -15.39 -13.51 16.74
CA ILE A 40 -14.87 -12.27 16.16
C ILE A 40 -14.07 -11.58 17.26
N SER A 41 -12.75 -11.77 17.26
CA SER A 41 -11.86 -11.23 18.28
C SER A 41 -11.50 -9.76 18.06
N TYR A 42 -11.24 -9.07 19.16
CA TYR A 42 -10.72 -7.71 19.19
C TYR A 42 -9.51 -7.65 20.12
N GLY A 43 -8.46 -6.95 19.70
CA GLY A 43 -7.30 -6.64 20.51
C GLY A 43 -6.83 -5.21 20.23
N SER A 44 -6.48 -4.47 21.29
CA SER A 44 -6.03 -3.07 21.23
C SER A 44 -4.84 -2.86 20.28
N CYS A 45 -3.93 -3.83 20.19
CA CYS A 45 -2.80 -3.82 19.26
C CYS A 45 -3.10 -4.57 17.94
N GLN A 46 -3.90 -5.64 18.00
CA GLN A 46 -4.29 -6.42 16.81
C GLN A 46 -5.09 -5.57 15.81
N PHE A 47 -6.01 -4.74 16.30
CA PHE A 47 -6.89 -3.93 15.47
C PHE A 47 -6.14 -2.90 14.60
N PRO A 48 -5.26 -2.03 15.15
CA PRO A 48 -4.45 -1.13 14.32
C PRO A 48 -3.47 -1.88 13.41
N THR A 49 -2.96 -3.04 13.83
CA THR A 49 -2.09 -3.89 12.99
C THR A 49 -2.82 -4.36 11.73
N LEU A 50 -4.05 -4.87 11.87
CA LEU A 50 -4.90 -5.18 10.72
C LEU A 50 -5.24 -3.92 9.91
N GLY A 51 -5.40 -2.79 10.59
CA GLY A 51 -5.60 -1.47 9.99
C GLY A 51 -4.55 -1.15 8.92
N PHE A 52 -3.26 -1.37 9.17
CA PHE A 52 -2.20 -1.14 8.19
C PHE A 52 -2.34 -1.99 6.93
N VAL A 53 -2.73 -3.27 7.08
CA VAL A 53 -2.92 -4.17 5.95
C VAL A 53 -4.13 -3.73 5.11
N VAL A 54 -5.25 -3.41 5.77
CA VAL A 54 -6.47 -2.96 5.10
C VAL A 54 -6.27 -1.60 4.43
N GLU A 55 -5.53 -0.69 5.06
CA GLU A 55 -5.18 0.61 4.49
C GLU A 55 -4.38 0.43 3.19
N ARG A 56 -3.32 -0.39 3.21
CA ARG A 56 -2.55 -0.67 1.99
C ARG A 56 -3.41 -1.32 0.91
N TYR A 57 -4.26 -2.27 1.28
CA TYR A 57 -5.19 -2.88 0.34
C TYR A 57 -6.10 -1.82 -0.33
N LYS A 58 -6.67 -0.91 0.45
CA LYS A 58 -7.50 0.20 -0.07
C LYS A 58 -6.71 1.16 -0.95
N GLN A 59 -5.47 1.51 -0.58
CA GLN A 59 -4.59 2.34 -1.41
C GLN A 59 -4.34 1.70 -2.78
N VAL A 60 -4.13 0.38 -2.83
CA VAL A 60 -3.96 -0.36 -4.09
C VAL A 60 -5.25 -0.38 -4.90
N GLN A 61 -6.41 -0.63 -4.26
CA GLN A 61 -7.71 -0.62 -4.95
C GLN A 61 -8.07 0.77 -5.50
N ALA A 62 -7.68 1.84 -4.80
CA ALA A 62 -7.93 3.22 -5.21
C ALA A 62 -6.86 3.78 -6.16
N PHE A 63 -5.80 3.03 -6.45
CA PHE A 63 -4.74 3.48 -7.33
C PHE A 63 -5.24 3.57 -8.78
N ILE A 64 -5.15 4.76 -9.37
CA ILE A 64 -5.43 5.00 -10.78
C ILE A 64 -4.09 5.09 -11.51
N PRO A 65 -3.70 4.11 -12.33
CA PRO A 65 -2.44 4.17 -13.08
C PRO A 65 -2.47 5.31 -14.09
N GLU A 66 -1.43 6.14 -14.09
CA GLU A 66 -1.27 7.23 -15.04
C GLU A 66 -0.18 6.88 -16.07
N PRO A 67 -0.47 6.95 -17.38
CA PRO A 67 0.53 6.75 -18.41
C PRO A 67 1.60 7.85 -18.34
N PHE A 68 2.85 7.46 -18.58
CA PHE A 68 3.97 8.39 -18.63
C PHE A 68 4.92 8.03 -19.76
N TRP A 69 5.71 9.02 -20.18
CA TRP A 69 6.69 8.91 -21.24
C TRP A 69 8.06 9.37 -20.74
N LYS A 70 9.12 8.77 -21.27
CA LYS A 70 10.51 9.16 -20.97
C LYS A 70 11.37 9.01 -22.20
N LEU A 71 12.40 9.84 -22.31
CA LEU A 71 13.44 9.64 -23.31
C LEU A 71 14.38 8.52 -22.84
N LYS A 72 14.62 7.55 -23.71
CA LYS A 72 15.58 6.47 -23.49
C LYS A 72 16.67 6.58 -24.53
N VAL A 73 17.91 6.79 -24.08
CA VAL A 73 19.08 6.89 -24.94
C VAL A 73 20.00 5.71 -24.62
N THR A 74 20.38 4.97 -25.65
CA THR A 74 21.29 3.82 -25.55
C THR A 74 22.48 4.03 -26.46
N HIS A 75 23.68 3.82 -25.95
CA HIS A 75 24.91 3.85 -26.74
C HIS A 75 25.59 2.48 -26.70
N LYS A 76 25.99 1.97 -27.86
CA LYS A 76 26.68 0.69 -27.99
C LYS A 76 28.14 0.93 -28.38
N LYS A 77 29.07 0.43 -27.58
CA LYS A 77 30.52 0.48 -27.87
C LYS A 77 31.17 -0.84 -27.45
N ASP A 78 32.01 -1.42 -28.30
CA ASP A 78 32.77 -2.65 -28.04
C ASP A 78 31.90 -3.80 -27.50
N ALA A 79 30.74 -4.00 -28.15
CA ALA A 79 29.68 -4.95 -27.75
C ALA A 79 28.98 -4.69 -26.40
N VAL A 80 29.35 -3.63 -25.67
CA VAL A 80 28.67 -3.18 -24.44
C VAL A 80 27.59 -2.15 -24.79
N VAL A 81 26.38 -2.34 -24.26
CA VAL A 81 25.27 -1.38 -24.38
C VAL A 81 25.11 -0.64 -23.06
N THR A 82 25.20 0.70 -23.11
CA THR A 82 24.96 1.58 -21.97
C THR A 82 23.66 2.34 -22.17
N GLU A 83 22.75 2.28 -21.19
CA GLU A 83 21.53 3.08 -21.14
C GLU A 83 21.75 4.32 -20.27
N PHE A 84 21.45 5.50 -20.81
CA PHE A 84 21.53 6.75 -20.07
C PHE A 84 20.18 7.08 -19.43
N SER A 85 20.21 7.46 -18.15
CA SER A 85 19.03 7.93 -17.45
C SER A 85 18.76 9.40 -17.77
N TRP A 86 17.57 9.69 -18.28
CA TRP A 86 17.17 11.06 -18.57
C TRP A 86 17.03 11.87 -17.27
N LYS A 87 17.70 13.03 -17.19
CA LYS A 87 17.73 13.88 -15.99
C LYS A 87 16.35 14.30 -15.49
N ARG A 88 15.35 14.40 -16.38
CA ARG A 88 13.96 14.75 -16.04
C ARG A 88 13.13 13.56 -15.53
N GLY A 89 13.67 12.34 -15.57
CA GLY A 89 12.94 11.13 -15.18
C GLY A 89 11.87 10.75 -16.21
N ARG A 90 10.64 11.20 -15.99
CA ARG A 90 9.45 10.91 -16.82
C ARG A 90 8.48 12.09 -16.86
N LEU A 91 7.69 12.19 -17.93
CA LEU A 91 6.61 13.16 -18.09
C LEU A 91 5.26 12.44 -18.20
N PHE A 92 4.22 13.01 -17.62
CA PHE A 92 2.84 12.51 -17.72
C PHE A 92 2.04 13.19 -18.85
N ASP A 93 2.72 13.95 -19.71
CA ASP A 93 2.15 14.58 -20.90
C ASP A 93 2.88 14.06 -22.15
N HIS A 94 2.12 13.48 -23.07
CA HIS A 94 2.66 12.89 -24.29
C HIS A 94 3.26 13.95 -25.21
N THR A 95 2.56 15.07 -25.41
CA THR A 95 2.95 16.14 -26.33
C THR A 95 4.25 16.81 -25.88
N ALA A 96 4.38 17.09 -24.59
CA ALA A 96 5.59 17.66 -24.00
C ALA A 96 6.80 16.71 -24.17
N CYS A 97 6.60 15.39 -23.99
CA CYS A 97 7.66 14.41 -24.22
C CYS A 97 8.01 14.30 -25.71
N LEU A 98 7.03 14.38 -26.59
CA LEU A 98 7.21 14.30 -28.05
C LEU A 98 8.02 15.48 -28.59
N VAL A 99 7.72 16.71 -28.14
CA VAL A 99 8.49 17.91 -28.54
C VAL A 99 9.96 17.77 -28.13
N LEU A 100 10.24 17.34 -26.89
CA LEU A 100 11.61 17.13 -26.42
C LEU A 100 12.32 16.00 -27.19
N TYR A 101 11.58 14.95 -27.55
CA TYR A 101 12.11 13.89 -28.39
C TYR A 101 12.50 14.39 -29.79
N GLN A 102 11.64 15.21 -30.42
CA GLN A 102 11.92 15.81 -31.74
C GLN A 102 13.17 16.71 -31.69
N MET A 103 13.30 17.54 -30.65
CA MET A 103 14.51 18.36 -30.46
C MET A 103 15.79 17.51 -30.39
N CYS A 104 15.76 16.36 -29.69
CA CYS A 104 16.91 15.45 -29.62
C CYS A 104 17.23 14.75 -30.96
N LEU A 105 16.25 14.62 -31.86
CA LEU A 105 16.47 14.05 -33.19
C LEU A 105 17.01 15.09 -34.19
N GLU A 106 16.56 16.34 -34.07
CA GLU A 106 16.96 17.45 -34.95
C GLU A 106 18.38 17.96 -34.62
N GLU A 107 18.76 17.96 -33.34
CA GLU A 107 20.11 18.34 -32.88
C GLU A 107 20.75 17.20 -32.05
N PRO A 108 21.28 16.14 -32.69
CA PRO A 108 21.95 15.05 -31.99
C PRO A 108 23.36 15.48 -31.57
N THR A 109 23.49 16.14 -30.41
CA THR A 109 24.79 16.39 -29.74
C THR A 109 25.24 15.22 -28.89
#